data_AF-A0A932QJ76-F1
#
_entry.id   AF-A0A932QJ76-F1
#
_cell.length_a   1.000
_cell.length_b   1.000
_cell.length_c   1.000
_cell.angle_alpha   90.00
_cell.angle_beta   90.00
_cell.angle_gamma   90.00
#
_symmetry.space_group_name_H-M   'P 1'
#
loop_
_entity.id
_entity.type
_entity.pdbx_description
1 polymer ?
#
loop_
_entity_poly.entity_id
_entity_poly.type
_entity_poly.pdbx_seq_one_letter_code
_entity_poly.pdbx_strand_id
1 'polypeptide(L)'
;ILIFFGGSWNLFRFVEIGLTILFWFSVPKKNIWLPILLLALANIRPTAPGTIYYQAFQHLAGYAVLVMFVLLNVKSFLRVGFIALAIFAVLSPRSYLYDRVDRNAEFTQNYGQYYVTGEVVRLLSNPNDTLFLDGYDDLIYWQAKRFSPYPYSWYTSVMHEFPLYTTARTQMFLATPPDFYYGRCDRETLISVLPDNTADQYSRFFWQTRPTCLFVRKEKLAVIPKESLDQVNRQFEYSMR
;
A
#
# COMPACT_ATOMS: atom_id res chain seq x y z
N ILE A 1 15.12 -10.67 -12.75
CA ILE A 1 15.18 -9.68 -13.85
C ILE A 1 14.94 -8.27 -13.33
N LEU A 2 13.91 -8.02 -12.51
CA LEU A 2 13.66 -6.69 -11.88
C LEU A 2 14.87 -6.11 -11.10
N ILE A 3 15.59 -6.92 -10.31
CA ILE A 3 16.75 -6.47 -9.51
C ILE A 3 17.95 -6.07 -10.40
N PHE A 4 18.16 -6.75 -11.52
CA PHE A 4 19.30 -6.50 -12.42
C PHE A 4 18.99 -5.52 -13.55
N PHE A 5 17.73 -5.40 -13.98
CA PHE A 5 17.35 -4.64 -15.18
C PHE A 5 16.16 -3.68 -15.01
N GLY A 6 15.47 -3.65 -13.86
CA GLY A 6 14.37 -2.71 -13.58
C GLY A 6 14.71 -1.68 -12.50
N GLY A 7 14.00 -0.56 -12.42
CA GLY A 7 14.19 0.49 -11.39
C GLY A 7 15.39 1.42 -11.62
N SER A 8 15.51 2.47 -10.81
CA SER A 8 16.62 3.43 -10.87
C SER A 8 17.93 2.82 -10.36
N TRP A 9 19.06 3.23 -10.93
CA TRP A 9 20.38 2.80 -10.49
C TRP A 9 20.84 3.69 -9.34
N ASN A 10 21.07 3.11 -8.17
CA ASN A 10 21.56 3.80 -6.97
C ASN A 10 22.83 3.12 -6.43
N LEU A 11 23.52 3.77 -5.48
CA LEU A 11 24.77 3.25 -4.90
C LEU A 11 24.59 1.84 -4.31
N PHE A 12 23.46 1.60 -3.64
CA PHE A 12 23.14 0.31 -3.05
C PHE A 12 23.15 -0.81 -4.09
N ARG A 13 22.55 -0.57 -5.26
CA ARG A 13 22.53 -1.53 -6.37
C ARG A 13 23.91 -1.79 -6.96
N PHE A 14 24.75 -0.77 -7.09
CA PHE A 14 26.14 -0.96 -7.53
C PHE A 14 26.94 -1.83 -6.55
N VAL A 15 26.76 -1.60 -5.25
CA VAL A 15 27.36 -2.43 -4.20
C VAL A 15 26.83 -3.86 -4.26
N GLU A 16 25.52 -4.05 -4.41
CA GLU A 16 24.87 -5.36 -4.51
C GLU A 16 25.41 -6.17 -5.70
N ILE A 17 25.54 -5.55 -6.87
CA ILE A 17 26.13 -6.18 -8.06
C ILE A 17 27.60 -6.51 -7.82
N GLY A 18 28.39 -5.60 -7.24
CA GLY A 18 29.79 -5.85 -6.91
C GLY A 18 29.97 -7.03 -5.94
N LEU A 19 29.15 -7.10 -4.90
CA LEU A 19 29.13 -8.21 -3.94
C LEU A 19 28.71 -9.52 -4.62
N THR A 20 27.74 -9.47 -5.53
CA THR A 20 27.29 -10.63 -6.29
C THR A 20 28.40 -11.16 -7.21
N ILE A 21 29.11 -10.27 -7.92
CA ILE A 21 30.24 -10.65 -8.77
C ILE A 21 31.34 -11.30 -7.93
N LEU A 22 31.75 -10.66 -6.83
CA LEU A 22 32.74 -11.24 -5.91
C LEU A 22 32.31 -12.59 -5.36
N PHE A 23 31.02 -12.74 -5.08
CA PHE A 23 30.44 -13.98 -4.60
C PHE A 23 30.61 -15.10 -5.65
N TRP A 24 30.26 -14.86 -6.91
CA TRP A 24 30.41 -15.84 -7.99
C TRP A 24 31.87 -16.25 -8.23
N PHE A 25 32.84 -15.34 -8.06
CA PHE A 25 34.27 -15.67 -8.14
C PHE A 25 34.78 -16.46 -6.92
N SER A 26 34.10 -16.33 -5.78
CA SER A 26 34.53 -16.95 -4.51
C SER A 26 33.98 -18.36 -4.31
N VAL A 27 32.79 -18.66 -4.85
CA VAL A 27 32.13 -19.95 -4.62
C VAL A 27 32.81 -21.09 -5.38
N PRO A 28 33.22 -22.18 -4.71
CA PRO A 28 33.73 -23.35 -5.40
C PRO A 28 32.62 -23.97 -6.26
N LYS A 29 32.93 -24.27 -7.54
CA LYS A 29 31.96 -24.80 -8.53
C LYS A 29 31.16 -26.02 -8.04
N LYS A 30 31.70 -26.79 -7.09
CA LYS A 30 31.06 -27.98 -6.49
C LYS A 30 29.80 -27.66 -5.67
N ASN A 31 29.70 -26.48 -5.07
CA ASN A 31 28.61 -26.11 -4.14
C ASN A 31 27.74 -24.94 -4.66
N ILE A 32 27.76 -24.69 -5.96
CA ILE A 32 27.13 -23.52 -6.57
C ILE A 32 25.59 -23.57 -6.55
N TRP A 33 25.02 -24.78 -6.44
CA TRP A 33 23.57 -25.01 -6.45
C TRP A 33 22.88 -24.56 -5.15
N LEU A 34 23.54 -24.69 -4.01
CA LEU A 34 22.97 -24.38 -2.69
C LEU A 34 22.68 -22.87 -2.52
N PRO A 35 23.59 -21.94 -2.90
CA PRO A 35 23.27 -20.51 -2.89
C PRO A 35 22.19 -20.12 -3.89
N ILE A 36 22.16 -20.74 -5.08
CA ILE A 36 21.10 -20.49 -6.07
C ILE A 36 19.74 -20.88 -5.48
N LEU A 37 19.66 -22.05 -4.84
CA LEU A 37 18.44 -22.54 -4.20
C LEU A 37 17.99 -21.62 -3.05
N LEU A 38 18.91 -21.20 -2.18
CA LEU A 38 18.59 -20.35 -1.03
C LEU A 38 18.20 -18.93 -1.46
N LEU A 39 18.86 -18.36 -2.47
CA LEU A 39 18.46 -17.08 -3.06
C LEU A 39 17.12 -17.18 -3.78
N ALA A 40 16.86 -18.28 -4.50
CA ALA A 40 15.56 -18.52 -5.14
C ALA A 40 14.44 -18.62 -4.10
N LEU A 41 14.63 -19.42 -3.04
CA LEU A 41 13.67 -19.57 -1.94
C LEU A 41 13.43 -18.25 -1.18
N ALA A 42 14.48 -17.45 -0.96
CA ALA A 42 14.36 -16.13 -0.35
C ALA A 42 13.58 -15.13 -1.23
N ASN A 43 13.46 -15.39 -2.53
CA ASN A 43 12.80 -14.54 -3.51
C ASN A 43 11.37 -14.98 -3.87
N ILE A 44 10.87 -16.09 -3.30
CA ILE A 44 9.47 -16.52 -3.50
C ILE A 44 8.58 -15.71 -2.55
N ARG A 45 8.18 -14.50 -2.97
CA ARG A 45 6.99 -13.80 -2.46
C ARG A 45 6.35 -12.91 -3.53
N PRO A 46 5.02 -12.90 -3.67
CA PRO A 46 4.32 -11.96 -4.54
C PRO A 46 4.37 -10.55 -3.94
N THR A 47 4.74 -9.56 -4.75
CA THR A 47 4.76 -8.15 -4.34
C THR A 47 3.96 -7.31 -5.32
N ALA A 48 2.96 -6.61 -4.79
CA ALA A 48 2.19 -5.63 -5.54
C ALA A 48 3.02 -4.34 -5.78
N PRO A 49 2.79 -3.64 -6.91
CA PRO A 49 3.46 -2.38 -7.22
C PRO A 49 3.14 -1.29 -6.18
N GLY A 50 4.09 -0.38 -5.91
CA GLY A 50 3.91 0.78 -5.03
C GLY A 50 4.63 0.73 -3.68
N THR A 51 5.53 -0.22 -3.45
CA THR A 51 6.09 -0.47 -2.11
C THR A 51 7.63 -0.40 -2.07
N ILE A 52 8.23 0.67 -2.57
CA ILE A 52 9.71 0.85 -2.63
C ILE A 52 10.36 0.64 -1.24
N TYR A 53 9.73 1.12 -0.18
CA TYR A 53 10.19 0.90 1.19
C TYR A 53 10.17 -0.59 1.61
N TYR A 54 9.12 -1.32 1.23
CA TYR A 54 9.06 -2.77 1.49
C TYR A 54 9.96 -3.57 0.56
N GLN A 55 10.24 -3.07 -0.66
CA GLN A 55 11.22 -3.68 -1.57
C GLN A 55 12.60 -3.71 -0.91
N ALA A 56 13.04 -2.61 -0.31
CA ALA A 56 14.30 -2.58 0.45
C ALA A 56 14.31 -3.58 1.62
N PHE A 57 13.17 -3.75 2.32
CA PHE A 57 13.02 -4.74 3.38
C PHE A 57 13.08 -6.19 2.88
N GLN A 58 12.69 -6.45 1.63
CA GLN A 58 12.78 -7.76 0.99
C GLN A 58 14.23 -8.10 0.60
N HIS A 59 15.00 -7.11 0.15
CA HIS A 59 16.42 -7.28 -0.17
C HIS A 59 17.27 -7.65 1.04
N LEU A 60 16.85 -7.31 2.27
CA LEU A 60 17.57 -7.61 3.51
C LEU A 60 17.76 -9.12 3.74
N ALA A 61 16.76 -9.96 3.46
CA ALA A 61 16.88 -11.41 3.62
C ALA A 61 17.87 -12.01 2.60
N GLY A 62 17.78 -11.58 1.34
CA GLY A 62 18.75 -11.96 0.31
C GLY A 62 20.18 -11.52 0.65
N TYR A 63 20.31 -10.31 1.20
CA TYR A 63 21.59 -9.77 1.67
C TYR A 63 22.16 -10.58 2.85
N ALA A 64 21.33 -10.96 3.82
CA ALA A 64 21.74 -11.79 4.95
C ALA A 64 22.23 -13.17 4.51
N VAL A 65 21.52 -13.81 3.55
CA VAL A 65 21.94 -15.10 2.97
C VAL A 65 23.26 -14.95 2.21
N LEU A 66 23.42 -13.88 1.43
CA LEU A 66 24.67 -13.57 0.72
C LEU A 66 25.84 -13.39 1.70
N VAL A 67 25.67 -12.59 2.76
CA VAL A 67 26.67 -12.36 3.80
C VAL A 67 27.03 -13.65 4.53
N MET A 68 26.04 -14.47 4.91
CA MET A 68 26.27 -15.77 5.54
C MET A 68 27.12 -16.68 4.64
N PHE A 69 26.80 -16.74 3.35
CA PHE A 69 27.58 -17.53 2.40
C PHE A 69 29.01 -17.03 2.24
N VAL A 70 29.17 -15.71 2.21
CA VAL A 70 30.47 -15.05 2.12
C VAL A 70 31.35 -15.45 3.31
N LEU A 71 30.81 -15.40 4.53
CA LEU A 71 31.54 -15.78 5.73
C LEU A 71 31.96 -17.25 5.73
N LEU A 72 31.09 -18.15 5.24
CA LEU A 72 31.31 -19.59 5.30
C LEU A 72 32.22 -20.14 4.20
N ASN A 73 32.22 -19.57 2.99
CA ASN A 73 32.80 -20.23 1.81
C ASN A 73 33.85 -19.41 1.05
N VAL A 74 34.09 -18.15 1.42
CA VAL A 74 34.99 -17.28 0.66
C VAL A 74 36.46 -17.53 1.01
N LYS A 75 37.28 -17.64 -0.04
CA LYS A 75 38.74 -17.71 0.07
C LYS A 75 39.27 -16.51 0.86
N SER A 76 40.19 -16.75 1.78
CA SER A 76 40.68 -15.74 2.74
C SER A 76 41.04 -14.39 2.09
N PHE A 77 41.70 -14.40 0.92
CA PHE A 77 42.10 -13.17 0.23
C PHE A 77 40.94 -12.32 -0.33
N LEU A 78 39.79 -12.93 -0.64
CA LEU A 78 38.61 -12.22 -1.15
C LEU A 78 37.76 -11.62 -0.02
N ARG A 79 37.95 -12.05 1.23
CA ARG A 79 37.26 -11.48 2.41
C ARG A 79 37.57 -10.00 2.57
N VAL A 80 38.80 -9.58 2.25
CA VAL A 80 39.22 -8.17 2.29
C VAL A 80 38.39 -7.33 1.31
N GLY A 81 38.10 -7.86 0.12
CA GLY A 81 37.25 -7.18 -0.87
C GLY A 81 35.81 -7.00 -0.38
N PHE A 82 35.24 -8.03 0.25
CA PHE A 82 33.92 -7.95 0.87
C PHE A 82 33.86 -6.92 2.00
N ILE A 83 34.86 -6.92 2.90
CA ILE A 83 34.95 -5.96 4.00
C ILE A 83 35.09 -4.54 3.45
N ALA A 84 35.95 -4.33 2.46
CA ALA A 84 36.15 -3.02 1.84
C ALA A 84 34.88 -2.48 1.18
N LEU A 85 34.14 -3.32 0.44
CA LEU A 85 32.85 -2.95 -0.18
C LEU A 85 31.77 -2.66 0.86
N ALA A 86 31.72 -3.43 1.96
CA ALA A 86 30.78 -3.18 3.04
C ALA A 86 31.08 -1.86 3.76
N ILE A 87 32.36 -1.60 4.08
CA ILE A 87 32.79 -0.32 4.67
C ILE A 87 32.46 0.84 3.73
N PHE A 88 32.75 0.69 2.42
CA PHE A 88 32.40 1.70 1.43
C PHE A 88 30.89 1.96 1.37
N ALA A 89 30.07 0.91 1.41
CA ALA A 89 28.61 1.03 1.39
C ALA A 89 28.06 1.77 2.62
N VAL A 90 28.69 1.61 3.79
CA VAL A 90 28.26 2.26 5.04
C VAL A 90 28.80 3.68 5.18
N LEU A 91 30.05 3.92 4.79
CA LEU A 91 30.72 5.21 4.97
C LEU A 91 30.48 6.17 3.80
N SER A 92 30.03 5.69 2.64
CA SER A 92 29.78 6.55 1.50
C SER A 92 28.67 7.56 1.82
N PRO A 93 28.87 8.87 1.58
CA PRO A 93 27.85 9.89 1.82
C PRO A 93 26.62 9.74 0.92
N ARG A 94 26.73 8.95 -0.16
CA ARG A 94 25.61 8.57 -1.04
C ARG A 94 24.91 7.28 -0.59
N SER A 95 25.23 6.77 0.61
CA SER A 95 24.57 5.61 1.18
C SER A 95 23.14 5.92 1.53
N TYR A 96 22.25 4.95 1.32
CA TYR A 96 20.85 5.04 1.72
C TYR A 96 20.69 5.26 3.24
N LEU A 97 21.71 4.91 4.03
CA LEU A 97 21.75 5.13 5.48
C LEU A 97 21.73 6.62 5.85
N TYR A 98 22.24 7.48 4.97
CA TYR A 98 22.24 8.94 5.16
C TYR A 98 21.11 9.62 4.39
N ASP A 99 20.36 8.87 3.60
CA ASP A 99 19.27 9.42 2.81
C ASP A 99 18.12 9.80 3.74
N ARG A 100 17.71 11.06 3.71
CA ARG A 100 16.59 11.52 4.51
C ARG A 100 15.33 11.18 3.77
N VAL A 101 14.65 10.12 4.23
CA VAL A 101 13.30 9.81 3.75
C VAL A 101 12.43 11.03 3.96
N ASP A 102 11.94 11.64 2.88
CA ASP A 102 10.94 12.68 2.95
C ASP A 102 9.63 12.04 3.40
N ARG A 103 9.43 12.07 4.72
CA ARG A 103 8.25 11.49 5.36
C ARG A 103 6.96 12.09 4.83
N ASN A 104 6.97 13.35 4.41
CA ASN A 104 5.78 14.01 3.89
C ASN A 104 5.45 13.52 2.49
N ALA A 105 6.47 13.38 1.62
CA ALA A 105 6.29 12.82 0.29
C ALA A 105 5.81 11.35 0.37
N GLU A 106 6.45 10.53 1.22
CA GLU A 106 6.05 9.14 1.43
C GLU A 106 4.64 9.01 2.03
N PHE A 107 4.29 9.87 2.99
CA PHE A 107 2.94 9.88 3.55
C PHE A 107 1.91 10.28 2.51
N THR A 108 2.19 11.33 1.73
CA THR A 108 1.27 11.83 0.70
C THR A 108 1.08 10.82 -0.43
N GLN A 109 2.16 10.20 -0.91
CA GLN A 109 2.09 9.21 -1.99
C GLN A 109 1.35 7.93 -1.58
N ASN A 110 1.58 7.44 -0.35
CA ASN A 110 1.05 6.14 0.06
C ASN A 110 -0.28 6.23 0.82
N TYR A 111 -0.49 7.30 1.60
CA TYR A 111 -1.63 7.42 2.51
C TYR A 111 -2.54 8.61 2.21
N GLY A 112 -2.14 9.51 1.30
CA GLY A 112 -2.88 10.73 1.00
C GLY A 112 -4.34 10.47 0.61
N GLN A 113 -4.60 9.45 -0.21
CA GLN A 113 -5.97 9.12 -0.64
C GLN A 113 -6.89 8.74 0.53
N TYR A 114 -6.39 8.01 1.52
CA TYR A 114 -7.18 7.57 2.68
C TYR A 114 -7.45 8.74 3.61
N TYR A 115 -6.43 9.58 3.82
CA TYR A 115 -6.54 10.78 4.63
C TYR A 115 -7.55 11.76 4.03
N VAL A 116 -7.43 12.05 2.73
CA VAL A 116 -8.36 12.95 2.02
C VAL A 116 -9.78 12.40 2.05
N THR A 117 -9.97 11.11 1.74
CA THR A 117 -11.30 10.49 1.78
C THR A 117 -11.92 10.56 3.18
N GLY A 118 -11.16 10.19 4.21
CA GLY A 118 -11.64 10.25 5.58
C GLY A 118 -11.96 11.67 6.03
N GLU A 119 -11.16 12.66 5.61
CA GLU A 119 -11.40 14.07 5.90
C GLU A 119 -12.67 14.59 5.22
N VAL A 120 -12.90 14.20 3.97
CA VAL A 120 -14.12 14.53 3.23
C VAL A 120 -15.34 13.96 3.93
N VAL A 121 -15.30 12.69 4.33
CA VAL A 121 -16.39 12.11 5.12
C VAL A 121 -16.56 12.90 6.41
N ARG A 122 -15.49 13.20 7.15
CA ARG A 122 -15.55 13.96 8.42
C ARG A 122 -16.20 15.33 8.28
N LEU A 123 -15.90 16.06 7.20
CA LEU A 123 -16.44 17.40 6.93
C LEU A 123 -17.91 17.36 6.52
N LEU A 124 -18.32 16.32 5.79
CA LEU A 124 -19.67 16.19 5.25
C LEU A 124 -20.66 15.49 6.18
N SER A 125 -20.17 14.97 7.31
CA SER A 125 -20.96 14.13 8.22
C SER A 125 -21.08 14.73 9.62
N ASN A 126 -22.18 14.40 10.28
CA ASN A 126 -22.40 14.64 11.69
C ASN A 126 -21.78 13.50 12.53
N PRO A 127 -21.50 13.71 13.83
CA PRO A 127 -20.91 12.68 14.70
C PRO A 127 -21.71 11.36 14.80
N ASN A 128 -23.03 11.42 14.58
CA ASN A 128 -23.92 10.25 14.63
C ASN A 128 -24.10 9.56 13.28
N ASP A 129 -23.59 10.13 12.20
CA ASP A 129 -23.67 9.50 10.88
C ASP A 129 -22.74 8.30 10.83
N THR A 130 -23.04 7.40 9.89
CA THR A 130 -22.37 6.11 9.74
C THR A 130 -21.59 6.03 8.44
N LEU A 131 -20.50 5.28 8.46
CA LEU A 131 -19.62 5.03 7.32
C LEU A 131 -19.44 3.52 7.18
N PHE A 132 -19.56 2.96 5.97
CA PHE A 132 -19.19 1.58 5.72
C PHE A 132 -18.04 1.50 4.70
N LEU A 133 -17.01 0.73 5.03
CA LEU A 133 -15.86 0.44 4.18
C LEU A 133 -15.93 -1.01 3.68
N ASP A 134 -15.87 -1.19 2.37
CA ASP A 134 -15.81 -2.50 1.71
C ASP A 134 -14.39 -2.74 1.18
N GLY A 135 -13.53 -3.29 2.04
CA GLY A 135 -12.11 -3.47 1.74
C GLY A 135 -11.18 -3.31 2.94
N TYR A 136 -9.92 -2.98 2.67
CA TYR A 136 -8.81 -2.99 3.64
C TYR A 136 -8.38 -1.59 4.10
N ASP A 137 -9.28 -0.60 4.06
CA ASP A 137 -8.94 0.82 4.16
C ASP A 137 -9.35 1.45 5.51
N ASP A 138 -9.15 0.73 6.62
CA ASP A 138 -9.55 1.14 7.98
C ASP A 138 -8.98 2.49 8.45
N LEU A 139 -7.90 2.97 7.82
CA LEU A 139 -7.38 4.32 8.05
C LEU A 139 -8.41 5.41 7.77
N ILE A 140 -9.37 5.14 6.87
CA ILE A 140 -10.49 6.04 6.59
C ILE A 140 -11.39 6.15 7.82
N TYR A 141 -11.69 5.07 8.54
CA TYR A 141 -12.46 5.15 9.79
C TYR A 141 -11.77 6.01 10.83
N TRP A 142 -10.45 5.82 10.99
CA TRP A 142 -9.65 6.59 11.93
C TRP A 142 -9.71 8.08 11.64
N GLN A 143 -9.55 8.48 10.37
CA GLN A 143 -9.60 9.89 9.97
C GLN A 143 -11.03 10.45 10.00
N ALA A 144 -12.02 9.70 9.52
CA ALA A 144 -13.42 10.13 9.43
C ALA A 144 -14.07 10.28 10.82
N LYS A 145 -13.62 9.50 11.81
CA LYS A 145 -14.22 9.39 13.14
C LYS A 145 -15.72 9.06 13.05
N ARG A 146 -16.07 8.13 12.16
CA ARG A 146 -17.44 7.61 11.98
C ARG A 146 -17.43 6.11 12.19
N PHE A 147 -18.49 5.62 12.83
CA PHE A 147 -18.63 4.20 13.10
C PHE A 147 -19.30 3.49 11.93
N SER A 148 -18.99 2.19 11.83
CA SER A 148 -19.68 1.29 10.92
C SER A 148 -21.00 0.83 11.51
N PRO A 149 -22.09 0.81 10.72
CA PRO A 149 -23.31 0.13 11.13
C PRO A 149 -23.21 -1.39 10.95
N TYR A 150 -22.12 -1.88 10.35
CA TYR A 150 -21.86 -3.30 10.17
C TYR A 150 -21.61 -3.98 11.54
N PRO A 151 -22.25 -5.13 11.83
CA PRO A 151 -22.15 -5.77 13.14
C PRO A 151 -20.75 -6.32 13.48
N TYR A 152 -19.85 -6.43 12.50
CA TYR A 152 -18.47 -6.87 12.71
C TYR A 152 -17.49 -5.70 12.53
N SER A 153 -16.30 -5.82 13.11
CA SER A 153 -15.30 -4.75 13.15
C SER A 153 -14.78 -4.33 11.77
N TRP A 154 -14.78 -5.23 10.78
CA TRP A 154 -14.28 -4.97 9.43
C TRP A 154 -14.99 -5.84 8.38
N TYR A 155 -14.86 -5.49 7.09
CA TYR A 155 -15.28 -6.31 5.97
C TYR A 155 -14.16 -6.39 4.93
N THR A 156 -13.38 -7.47 4.97
CA THR A 156 -12.14 -7.59 4.19
C THR A 156 -12.33 -8.32 2.86
N SER A 157 -11.28 -8.33 2.03
CA SER A 157 -11.31 -8.84 0.66
C SER A 157 -11.72 -10.31 0.50
N VAL A 158 -11.64 -11.15 1.54
CA VAL A 158 -12.06 -12.57 1.46
C VAL A 158 -13.43 -12.80 2.11
N MET A 159 -13.94 -11.83 2.86
CA MET A 159 -15.18 -12.01 3.63
C MET A 159 -16.42 -12.18 2.75
N HIS A 160 -16.38 -11.69 1.51
CA HIS A 160 -17.46 -11.89 0.53
C HIS A 160 -17.66 -13.35 0.12
N GLU A 161 -16.69 -14.23 0.35
CA GLU A 161 -16.80 -15.67 0.06
C GLU A 161 -17.56 -16.43 1.16
N PHE A 162 -17.85 -15.80 2.30
CA PHE A 162 -18.52 -16.44 3.43
C PHE A 162 -19.95 -15.90 3.60
N PRO A 163 -20.98 -16.77 3.53
CA PRO A 163 -22.39 -16.37 3.64
C PRO A 163 -22.74 -15.55 4.88
N LEU A 164 -22.06 -15.81 6.00
CA LEU A 164 -22.27 -15.09 7.27
C LEU A 164 -22.04 -13.59 7.10
N TYR A 165 -20.91 -13.20 6.49
CA TYR A 165 -20.53 -11.80 6.34
C TYR A 165 -21.31 -11.12 5.22
N THR A 166 -21.55 -11.81 4.10
CA THR A 166 -22.33 -11.26 2.99
C THR A 166 -23.78 -11.01 3.41
N THR A 167 -24.39 -11.91 4.16
CA THR A 167 -25.77 -11.75 4.65
C THR A 167 -25.87 -10.58 5.62
N ALA A 168 -24.93 -10.46 6.57
CA ALA A 168 -24.88 -9.34 7.50
C ALA A 168 -24.71 -8.00 6.77
N ARG A 169 -23.90 -7.98 5.70
CA ARG A 169 -23.66 -6.79 4.87
C ARG A 169 -24.94 -6.39 4.15
N THR A 170 -25.61 -7.34 3.51
CA THR A 170 -26.89 -7.10 2.84
C THR A 170 -27.96 -6.63 3.82
N GLN A 171 -28.06 -7.24 5.01
CA GLN A 171 -28.98 -6.80 6.06
C GLN A 171 -28.69 -5.37 6.53
N MET A 172 -27.42 -5.00 6.72
CA MET A 172 -27.03 -3.63 7.06
C MET A 172 -27.54 -2.66 5.97
N PHE A 173 -27.28 -2.92 4.69
CA PHE A 173 -27.74 -2.05 3.61
C PHE A 173 -29.28 -1.96 3.48
N LEU A 174 -30.02 -3.01 3.86
CA LEU A 174 -31.48 -3.02 3.80
C LEU A 174 -32.15 -2.39 5.03
N ALA A 175 -31.62 -2.66 6.23
CA ALA A 175 -32.26 -2.27 7.50
C ALA A 175 -31.67 -1.00 8.12
N THR A 176 -30.34 -0.81 8.00
CA THR A 176 -29.58 0.30 8.60
C THR A 176 -28.54 0.82 7.61
N PRO A 177 -28.98 1.38 6.45
CA PRO A 177 -28.07 1.76 5.38
C PRO A 177 -27.09 2.84 5.86
N PRO A 178 -25.78 2.66 5.60
CA PRO A 178 -24.78 3.65 5.99
C PRO A 178 -25.01 5.01 5.28
N ASP A 179 -24.66 6.11 5.94
CA ASP A 179 -24.79 7.43 5.30
C ASP A 179 -23.70 7.65 4.24
N PHE A 180 -22.51 7.12 4.52
CA PHE A 180 -21.36 7.12 3.63
C PHE A 180 -20.90 5.70 3.34
N TYR A 181 -20.53 5.44 2.09
CA TYR A 181 -20.04 4.16 1.65
C TYR A 181 -18.75 4.34 0.85
N TYR A 182 -17.72 3.59 1.19
CA TYR A 182 -16.47 3.56 0.45
C TYR A 182 -16.14 2.12 0.10
N GLY A 183 -15.95 1.83 -1.18
CA GLY A 183 -15.72 0.47 -1.63
C GLY A 183 -15.04 0.40 -2.98
N ARG A 184 -14.93 -0.81 -3.51
CA ARG A 184 -14.29 -1.04 -4.81
C ARG A 184 -14.97 -0.20 -5.89
N CYS A 185 -14.21 0.62 -6.58
CA CYS A 185 -14.75 1.40 -7.69
C CYS A 185 -14.03 1.06 -8.99
N ASP A 186 -14.83 0.61 -9.95
CA ASP A 186 -14.44 0.56 -11.35
C ASP A 186 -14.49 1.99 -11.93
N ARG A 187 -13.61 2.26 -12.89
CA ARG A 187 -13.55 3.53 -13.64
C ARG A 187 -14.83 3.79 -14.43
N GLU A 188 -15.58 2.76 -14.81
CA GLU A 188 -16.68 2.85 -15.78
C GLU A 188 -18.05 2.39 -15.22
N THR A 189 -18.12 1.42 -14.30
CA THR A 189 -19.41 0.93 -13.80
C THR A 189 -19.53 0.86 -12.28
N LEU A 190 -20.72 1.19 -11.78
CA LEU A 190 -21.13 1.07 -10.37
C LEU A 190 -21.50 -0.38 -9.97
N ILE A 191 -21.45 -1.31 -10.92
CA ILE A 191 -22.43 -2.41 -11.03
C ILE A 191 -22.22 -3.56 -10.02
N SER A 192 -21.10 -3.65 -9.30
CA SER A 192 -20.76 -4.94 -8.66
C SER A 192 -20.44 -4.88 -7.17
N VAL A 193 -20.70 -3.78 -6.45
CA VAL A 193 -20.35 -3.74 -5.03
C VAL A 193 -21.56 -3.60 -4.13
N LEU A 194 -22.45 -2.64 -4.37
CA LEU A 194 -23.67 -2.52 -3.57
C LEU A 194 -24.66 -3.66 -3.85
N PRO A 195 -25.39 -4.19 -2.85
CA PRO A 195 -26.46 -5.15 -3.09
C PRO A 195 -27.49 -4.61 -4.09
N ASP A 196 -28.06 -5.50 -4.91
CA ASP A 196 -29.13 -5.15 -5.85
C ASP A 196 -30.23 -4.34 -5.14
N ASN A 197 -30.69 -3.25 -5.76
CA ASN A 197 -31.67 -2.27 -5.25
C ASN A 197 -31.17 -1.19 -4.27
N THR A 198 -29.91 -1.25 -3.82
CA THR A 198 -29.35 -0.19 -2.97
C THR A 198 -28.51 0.82 -3.75
N ALA A 199 -28.00 0.45 -4.94
CA ALA A 199 -27.20 1.33 -5.78
C ALA A 199 -27.88 2.67 -6.09
N ASP A 200 -29.18 2.64 -6.37
CA ASP A 200 -29.98 3.85 -6.68
C ASP A 200 -30.17 4.79 -5.50
N GLN A 201 -29.88 4.35 -4.27
CA GLN A 201 -30.01 5.16 -3.07
C GLN A 201 -28.77 6.02 -2.80
N TYR A 202 -27.67 5.75 -3.49
CA TYR A 202 -26.40 6.44 -3.30
C TYR A 202 -26.03 7.29 -4.51
N SER A 203 -25.34 8.39 -4.23
CA SER A 203 -24.68 9.23 -5.23
C SER A 203 -23.18 9.09 -5.07
N ARG A 204 -22.48 8.88 -6.18
CA ARG A 204 -21.01 8.80 -6.21
C ARG A 204 -20.41 10.21 -6.17
N PHE A 205 -19.37 10.42 -5.38
CA PHE A 205 -18.59 11.65 -5.45
C PHE A 205 -17.67 11.62 -6.68
N PHE A 206 -17.60 12.77 -7.35
CA PHE A 206 -16.69 12.99 -8.46
C PHE A 206 -15.64 14.00 -8.05
N TRP A 207 -14.40 13.69 -8.36
CA TRP A 207 -13.30 14.62 -8.26
C TRP A 207 -13.05 15.22 -9.63
N GLN A 208 -13.46 16.47 -9.82
CA GLN A 208 -13.52 17.11 -11.13
C GLN A 208 -14.35 16.27 -12.11
N THR A 209 -13.69 15.45 -12.93
CA THR A 209 -14.29 14.52 -13.89
C THR A 209 -13.99 13.05 -13.58
N ARG A 210 -13.17 12.77 -12.56
CA ARG A 210 -12.76 11.42 -12.18
C ARG A 210 -13.68 10.88 -11.08
N PRO A 211 -14.25 9.69 -11.26
CA PRO A 211 -15.20 9.17 -10.31
C PRO A 211 -14.44 8.55 -9.11
N THR A 212 -14.77 8.97 -7.88
CA THR A 212 -14.09 8.50 -6.65
C THR A 212 -14.69 7.20 -6.14
N CYS A 213 -14.04 6.50 -5.21
CA CYS A 213 -14.61 5.32 -4.56
C CYS A 213 -15.58 5.66 -3.42
N LEU A 214 -15.88 6.94 -3.20
CA LEU A 214 -16.74 7.41 -2.13
C LEU A 214 -18.16 7.66 -2.64
N PHE A 215 -19.13 7.17 -1.89
CA PHE A 215 -20.56 7.28 -2.13
C PHE A 215 -21.25 7.84 -0.90
N VAL A 216 -22.32 8.60 -1.13
CA VAL A 216 -23.16 9.18 -0.09
C VAL A 216 -24.61 8.89 -0.36
N ARG A 217 -25.38 8.60 0.68
CA ARG A 217 -26.83 8.38 0.54
C ARG A 217 -27.48 9.66 0.01
N LYS A 218 -28.36 9.55 -0.99
CA LYS A 218 -29.02 10.70 -1.65
C LYS A 218 -29.76 11.60 -0.67
N GLU A 219 -30.43 10.98 0.32
CA GLU A 219 -31.11 11.70 1.39
C GLU A 219 -30.14 12.53 2.24
N LYS A 220 -28.97 11.95 2.59
CA LYS A 220 -27.94 12.68 3.33
C LYS A 220 -27.39 13.83 2.50
N LEU A 221 -27.12 13.59 1.22
CA LEU A 221 -26.60 14.61 0.30
C LEU A 221 -27.52 15.83 0.19
N ALA A 222 -28.85 15.63 0.26
CA ALA A 222 -29.83 16.71 0.20
C ALA A 222 -29.80 17.65 1.44
N VAL A 223 -29.27 17.18 2.58
CA VAL A 223 -29.23 17.92 3.84
C VAL A 223 -27.86 18.57 4.09
N ILE A 224 -26.83 18.15 3.37
CA ILE A 224 -25.48 18.71 3.52
C ILE A 224 -25.49 20.20 3.09
N PRO A 225 -24.96 21.12 3.91
CA PRO A 225 -24.84 22.52 3.55
C PRO A 225 -23.98 22.72 2.30
N LYS A 226 -24.40 23.64 1.41
CA LYS A 226 -23.62 23.98 0.21
C LYS A 226 -22.20 24.42 0.53
N GLU A 227 -22.02 25.15 1.63
CA GLU A 227 -20.69 25.60 2.08
C GLU A 227 -19.72 24.44 2.34
N SER A 228 -20.21 23.36 2.96
CA SER A 228 -19.40 22.15 3.22
C SER A 228 -19.02 21.45 1.91
N LEU A 229 -19.93 21.40 0.94
CA LEU A 229 -19.66 20.87 -0.40
C LEU A 229 -18.62 21.73 -1.14
N ASP A 230 -18.73 23.06 -1.04
CA ASP A 230 -17.79 24.00 -1.65
C ASP A 230 -16.40 23.95 -1.00
N GLN A 231 -16.33 23.69 0.30
CA GLN A 231 -15.06 23.48 1.01
C GLN A 231 -14.36 22.21 0.52
N VAL A 232 -15.11 21.12 0.38
CA VAL A 232 -14.60 19.86 -0.15
C VAL A 232 -14.09 20.04 -1.58
N ASN A 233 -14.88 20.69 -2.45
CA ASN A 233 -14.47 21.00 -3.82
C ASN A 233 -13.16 21.80 -3.88
N ARG A 234 -12.98 22.78 -3.00
CA ARG A 234 -11.74 23.58 -2.90
C ARG A 234 -10.54 22.79 -2.39
N GLN A 235 -10.72 21.92 -1.40
CA GLN A 235 -9.61 21.06 -0.91
C GLN A 235 -9.04 20.17 -2.01
N PHE A 236 -9.90 19.72 -2.92
CA PHE A 236 -9.53 18.92 -4.09
C PHE A 236 -8.81 19.70 -5.21
N GLU A 237 -8.89 21.04 -5.22
CA GLU A 237 -8.13 21.89 -6.14
C GLU A 237 -6.71 22.16 -5.64
N TYR A 238 -6.52 22.29 -4.32
CA TYR A 238 -5.22 22.64 -3.72
C TYR A 238 -4.25 21.47 -3.57
N SER A 239 -4.73 20.24 -3.45
CA SER A 239 -3.89 19.05 -3.25
C SER A 239 -3.14 18.59 -4.53
N MET A 240 -3.18 19.39 -5.60
CA MET A 240 -2.50 19.16 -6.88
C MET A 240 -1.49 20.25 -7.28
N ARG A 241 -1.18 21.20 -6.39
CA ARG A 241 -0.04 22.11 -6.54
C ARG A 241 1.10 21.68 -5.62
#